data_AF-A0A3M1UQG3-F1
#
_entry.id   AF-A0A3M1UQG3-F1
#
_cell.length_a   1.000
_cell.length_b   1.000
_cell.length_c   1.000
_cell.angle_alpha   90.00
_cell.angle_beta   90.00
_cell.angle_gamma   90.00
#
_symmetry.space_group_name_H-M   'P 1'
#
loop_
_entity.id
_entity.type
_entity.pdbx_description
1 polymer ?
#
loop_
_entity_poly.entity_id
_entity_poly.type
_entity_poly.pdbx_seq_one_letter_code
_entity_poly.pdbx_strand_id
1 'polypeptide(L)'
;MPVVLCAQHASEVVEVQFPGDSLSRRVVHDQQLYAEKWDTLSQIRFWHKIMNSPPEVSFINIAATRQILDSIPTELYDGLSSLEKKVFKDSILVYRGMPMDTRVYITAGKGHYYNHRAVVPDIDKAVEVFLEEGVDPWYAQAILLIESPGKLRKSSAGAYGPFQLLRGVAIRNGLTVNREVDERADVARAAWATARFMRRVCIPETRRLLKDMGLAFDESSVWFRLMVLHVYHAGAGNVRGVMRTINPQQGGIPLVNRLWQTQYRRFGNSSQNYSQIALASLIEFDRLVSLYQDKQPKEGIPPLKPIALPQPTRIPHAIPARPVVSSFGRGM
;
A
#
# COMPACT_ATOMS: atom_id res chain seq x y z
N MET A 1 -36.56 -4.64 -13.57
CA MET A 1 -35.36 -3.77 -13.59
C MET A 1 -34.73 -3.83 -12.21
N PRO A 2 -33.47 -4.27 -12.04
CA PRO A 2 -32.83 -4.13 -10.75
C PRO A 2 -32.32 -2.70 -10.61
N VAL A 3 -32.76 -2.06 -9.52
CA VAL A 3 -32.23 -0.77 -9.05
C VAL A 3 -30.75 -0.99 -8.73
N VAL A 4 -29.87 -0.38 -9.52
CA VAL A 4 -28.45 -0.28 -9.20
C VAL A 4 -28.34 0.65 -8.00
N LEU A 5 -28.16 0.08 -6.81
CA LEU A 5 -27.73 0.83 -5.63
C LEU A 5 -26.35 1.40 -5.94
N CYS A 6 -26.30 2.72 -6.14
CA CYS A 6 -25.07 3.50 -6.24
C CYS A 6 -24.17 3.16 -5.06
N ALA A 7 -22.94 2.71 -5.32
CA ALA A 7 -21.92 2.54 -4.30
C ALA A 7 -21.71 3.88 -3.59
N GLN A 8 -22.14 3.97 -2.34
CA GLN A 8 -21.78 5.08 -1.47
C GLN A 8 -20.24 5.07 -1.33
N HIS A 9 -19.62 6.24 -1.49
CA HIS A 9 -18.16 6.40 -1.36
C HIS A 9 -17.71 5.84 -0.01
N ALA A 10 -17.00 4.71 -0.03
CA ALA A 10 -16.70 3.94 1.17
C ALA A 10 -15.39 4.36 1.85
N SER A 11 -14.67 5.32 1.27
CA SER A 11 -13.54 5.99 1.91
C SER A 11 -13.79 7.49 2.05
N GLU A 12 -13.53 8.01 3.24
CA GLU A 12 -13.80 9.39 3.62
C GLU A 12 -12.67 9.97 4.47
N VAL A 13 -12.51 11.30 4.41
CA VAL A 13 -11.63 12.04 5.32
C VAL A 13 -12.44 12.41 6.55
N VAL A 14 -11.94 12.01 7.72
CA VAL A 14 -12.56 12.28 9.03
C VAL A 14 -11.59 13.07 9.89
N GLU A 15 -12.14 13.91 10.77
CA GLU A 15 -11.37 14.62 11.79
C GLU A 15 -11.41 13.86 13.11
N VAL A 16 -10.24 13.62 13.69
CA VAL A 16 -10.09 12.86 14.93
C VAL A 16 -9.25 13.65 15.91
N GLN A 17 -9.77 13.85 17.13
CA GLN A 17 -8.99 14.42 18.22
C GLN A 17 -8.31 13.30 19.01
N PHE A 18 -7.00 13.19 18.87
CA PHE A 18 -6.19 12.19 19.56
C PHE A 18 -5.95 12.62 21.02
N PRO A 19 -5.92 11.69 22.00
CA PRO A 19 -5.73 12.06 23.41
C PRO A 19 -4.40 12.77 23.65
N GLY A 20 -4.42 13.99 24.19
CA GLY A 20 -3.20 14.79 24.41
C GLY A 20 -2.85 15.72 23.25
N ASP A 21 -3.59 15.67 22.14
CA ASP A 21 -3.52 16.68 21.08
C ASP A 21 -4.57 17.78 21.33
N SER A 22 -4.15 19.04 21.21
CA SER A 22 -5.05 20.20 21.28
C SER A 22 -5.83 20.45 19.99
N LEU A 23 -5.49 19.76 18.91
CA LEU A 23 -6.06 19.94 17.58
C LEU A 23 -6.62 18.61 17.05
N SER A 24 -7.77 18.70 16.38
CA SER A 24 -8.26 17.60 15.54
C SER A 24 -7.33 17.40 14.34
N ARG A 25 -7.18 16.15 13.92
CA ARG A 25 -6.31 15.72 12.83
C ARG A 25 -7.13 15.05 11.75
N ARG A 26 -6.86 15.36 10.48
CA ARG A 26 -7.50 14.70 9.34
C ARG A 26 -6.85 13.34 9.09
N VAL A 27 -7.67 12.32 8.97
CA VAL A 27 -7.26 10.96 8.61
C VAL A 27 -8.24 10.37 7.62
N VAL A 28 -7.84 9.33 6.90
CA VAL A 28 -8.68 8.61 5.94
C VAL A 28 -9.24 7.35 6.60
N HIS A 29 -10.56 7.20 6.58
CA HIS A 29 -11.23 5.96 6.91
C HIS A 29 -11.67 5.25 5.62
N ASP A 30 -11.61 3.92 5.56
CA ASP A 30 -12.01 3.13 4.39
C ASP A 30 -12.75 1.85 4.80
N GLN A 31 -14.08 1.90 4.81
CA GLN A 31 -14.92 0.77 5.24
C GLN A 31 -14.82 -0.43 4.30
N GLN A 32 -14.33 -0.25 3.07
CA GLN A 32 -14.10 -1.36 2.12
C GLN A 32 -13.14 -2.40 2.68
N LEU A 33 -12.20 -1.99 3.54
CA LEU A 33 -11.25 -2.91 4.19
C LEU A 33 -11.97 -4.04 4.94
N TYR A 34 -13.14 -3.76 5.52
CA TYR A 34 -13.95 -4.72 6.28
C TYR A 34 -15.12 -5.29 5.48
N ALA A 35 -15.74 -4.46 4.63
CA ALA A 35 -16.86 -4.87 3.79
C ALA A 35 -16.42 -5.93 2.77
N GLU A 36 -15.23 -5.76 2.18
CA GLU A 36 -14.65 -6.70 1.21
C GLU A 36 -13.79 -7.80 1.87
N LYS A 37 -13.68 -7.80 3.21
CA LYS A 37 -12.94 -8.82 3.99
C LYS A 37 -11.42 -8.82 3.78
N TRP A 38 -10.80 -7.68 3.42
CA TRP A 38 -9.34 -7.55 3.37
C TRP A 38 -8.69 -7.83 4.72
N ASP A 39 -9.34 -7.44 5.81
CA ASP A 39 -8.91 -7.69 7.19
C ASP A 39 -8.85 -9.17 7.59
N THR A 40 -9.56 -10.02 6.86
CA THR A 40 -9.63 -11.46 7.15
C THR A 40 -8.51 -12.28 6.50
N LEU A 41 -7.81 -11.71 5.52
CA LEU A 41 -6.77 -12.39 4.76
C LEU A 41 -5.59 -12.78 5.66
N SER A 42 -5.04 -13.99 5.46
CA SER A 42 -3.98 -14.53 6.32
C SER A 42 -2.71 -13.67 6.28
N GLN A 43 -2.39 -13.09 5.13
CA GLN A 43 -1.26 -12.17 4.96
C GLN A 43 -1.41 -10.94 5.85
N ILE A 44 -2.62 -10.42 5.96
CA ILE A 44 -2.92 -9.20 6.71
C ILE A 44 -2.88 -9.48 8.21
N ARG A 45 -3.52 -10.57 8.65
CA ARG A 45 -3.43 -11.04 10.04
C ARG A 45 -2.00 -11.33 10.48
N PHE A 46 -1.20 -11.93 9.58
CA PHE A 46 0.22 -12.16 9.81
C PHE A 46 0.97 -10.85 10.02
N TRP A 47 0.88 -9.89 9.10
CA TRP A 47 1.59 -8.62 9.24
C TRP A 47 1.10 -7.80 10.43
N HIS A 48 -0.19 -7.83 10.74
CA HIS A 48 -0.75 -7.27 11.97
C HIS A 48 -0.11 -7.89 13.23
N LYS A 49 0.10 -9.21 13.26
CA LYS A 49 0.82 -9.87 14.36
C LYS A 49 2.28 -9.41 14.42
N ILE A 50 2.98 -9.35 13.28
CA ILE A 50 4.37 -8.91 13.22
C ILE A 50 4.55 -7.47 13.71
N MET A 51 3.71 -6.54 13.26
CA MET A 51 3.81 -5.12 13.67
C MET A 51 3.45 -4.89 15.14
N ASN A 52 2.75 -5.82 15.79
CA ASN A 52 2.40 -5.73 17.22
C ASN A 52 3.24 -6.67 18.10
N SER A 53 4.31 -7.24 17.56
CA SER A 53 5.21 -8.14 18.30
C SER A 53 6.58 -7.50 18.54
N PRO A 54 7.22 -7.80 19.68
CA PRO A 54 8.53 -7.24 20.03
C PRO A 54 9.66 -7.84 19.16
N PRO A 55 10.77 -7.12 18.91
CA PRO A 55 11.87 -7.60 18.04
C PRO A 55 12.56 -8.87 18.52
N GLU A 56 12.47 -9.17 19.81
CA GLU A 56 13.09 -10.32 20.47
C GLU A 56 12.41 -11.64 20.09
N VAL A 57 11.21 -11.59 19.47
CA VAL A 57 10.48 -12.78 19.04
C VAL A 57 10.40 -12.83 17.51
N SER A 58 10.77 -13.97 16.94
CA SER A 58 10.63 -14.29 15.53
C SER A 58 9.59 -15.37 15.31
N PHE A 59 8.81 -15.23 14.23
CA PHE A 59 7.77 -16.16 13.85
C PHE A 59 8.22 -17.01 12.67
N ILE A 60 8.06 -18.32 12.80
CA ILE A 60 8.28 -19.29 11.75
C ILE A 60 7.00 -19.37 10.92
N ASN A 61 7.05 -19.05 9.64
CA ASN A 61 5.86 -19.02 8.80
C ASN A 61 6.08 -19.62 7.42
N ILE A 62 5.02 -20.22 6.87
CA ILE A 62 4.99 -20.62 5.46
C ILE A 62 4.94 -19.36 4.60
N ALA A 63 5.81 -19.26 3.59
CA ALA A 63 5.93 -18.08 2.74
C ALA A 63 4.64 -17.78 1.95
N ALA A 64 4.05 -18.83 1.37
CA ALA A 64 2.88 -18.70 0.49
C ALA A 64 1.61 -18.30 1.25
N THR A 65 1.34 -18.95 2.38
CA THR A 65 0.08 -18.80 3.12
C THR A 65 0.16 -17.82 4.29
N ARG A 66 1.38 -17.47 4.72
CA ARG A 66 1.65 -16.74 5.97
C ARG A 66 1.12 -17.42 7.23
N GLN A 67 0.82 -18.72 7.14
CA GLN A 67 0.52 -19.53 8.30
C GLN A 67 1.74 -19.57 9.23
N ILE A 68 1.54 -19.18 10.49
CA ILE A 68 2.55 -19.28 11.54
C ILE A 68 2.57 -20.72 12.05
N LEU A 69 3.76 -21.30 12.07
CA LEU A 69 4.02 -22.66 12.56
C LEU A 69 4.45 -22.63 14.03
N ASP A 70 5.30 -21.67 14.39
CA ASP A 70 5.87 -21.52 15.72
C ASP A 70 6.47 -20.12 15.94
N SER A 71 6.96 -19.86 17.15
CA SER A 71 7.75 -18.68 17.50
C SER A 71 9.01 -19.05 18.26
N ILE A 72 10.10 -18.31 18.03
CA ILE A 72 11.41 -18.52 18.65
C ILE A 72 12.01 -17.17 19.08
N PRO A 73 12.92 -17.14 20.06
CA PRO A 73 13.77 -15.97 20.28
C PRO A 73 14.55 -15.62 19.01
N THR A 74 14.53 -14.34 18.63
CA THR A 74 15.19 -13.85 17.41
C THR A 74 16.69 -14.11 17.42
N GLU A 75 17.34 -13.92 18.57
CA GLU A 75 18.78 -14.13 18.74
C GLU A 75 19.23 -15.56 18.41
N LEU A 76 18.39 -16.57 18.69
CA LEU A 76 18.70 -17.96 18.37
C LEU A 76 18.83 -18.17 16.87
N TYR A 77 17.95 -17.56 16.08
CA TYR A 77 18.02 -17.67 14.62
C TYR A 77 19.09 -16.76 14.03
N ASP A 78 19.25 -15.55 14.56
CA ASP A 78 20.22 -14.59 14.03
C ASP A 78 21.66 -15.06 14.23
N GLY A 79 21.95 -15.77 15.32
CA GLY A 79 23.25 -16.39 15.59
C GLY A 79 23.63 -17.53 14.64
N LEU A 80 22.70 -18.08 13.86
CA LEU A 80 22.98 -19.16 12.92
C LEU A 80 23.68 -18.67 11.64
N SER A 81 24.65 -19.43 11.16
CA SER A 81 25.24 -19.31 9.83
C SER A 81 24.23 -19.59 8.72
N SER A 82 24.57 -19.25 7.46
CA SER A 82 23.68 -19.51 6.32
C SER A 82 23.37 -21.00 6.13
N LEU A 83 24.32 -21.90 6.44
CA LEU A 83 24.12 -23.35 6.36
C LEU A 83 23.20 -23.83 7.49
N GLU A 84 23.43 -23.39 8.73
CA GLU A 84 22.59 -23.74 9.87
C GLU A 84 21.16 -23.21 9.72
N LYS A 85 20.99 -22.00 9.18
CA LYS A 85 19.68 -21.43 8.84
C LYS A 85 18.91 -22.28 7.83
N LYS A 86 19.61 -22.96 6.91
CA LYS A 86 19.01 -23.90 5.96
C LYS A 86 18.62 -25.19 6.68
N VAL A 87 19.55 -25.81 7.40
CA VAL A 87 19.31 -27.06 8.16
C VAL A 87 18.15 -26.90 9.16
N PHE A 88 18.08 -25.77 9.85
CA PHE A 88 16.99 -25.43 10.76
C PHE A 88 15.63 -25.39 10.06
N LYS A 89 15.55 -24.80 8.86
CA LYS A 89 14.29 -24.78 8.09
C LYS A 89 13.93 -26.18 7.58
N ASP A 90 14.91 -26.92 7.09
CA ASP A 90 14.73 -28.29 6.60
C ASP A 90 14.22 -29.21 7.73
N SER A 91 14.75 -29.08 8.96
CA SER A 91 14.30 -29.87 10.11
C SER A 91 12.85 -29.58 10.51
N ILE A 92 12.41 -28.33 10.41
CA ILE A 92 11.00 -27.95 10.65
C ILE A 92 10.09 -28.63 9.62
N LEU A 93 10.48 -28.66 8.35
CA LEU A 93 9.71 -29.30 7.29
C LEU A 93 9.59 -30.81 7.53
N VAL A 94 10.70 -31.47 7.85
CA VAL A 94 10.73 -32.90 8.17
C VAL A 94 9.86 -33.21 9.39
N TYR A 95 10.04 -32.47 10.49
CA TYR A 95 9.27 -32.67 11.73
C TYR A 95 7.76 -32.52 11.52
N ARG A 96 7.34 -31.64 10.61
CA ARG A 96 5.92 -31.38 10.32
C ARG A 96 5.38 -32.15 9.11
N GLY A 97 6.16 -33.06 8.52
CA GLY A 97 5.75 -33.85 7.35
C GLY A 97 5.41 -32.98 6.12
N MET A 98 6.08 -31.84 5.97
CA MET A 98 5.85 -30.90 4.86
C MET A 98 6.78 -31.16 3.68
N PRO A 99 6.37 -30.83 2.43
CA PRO A 99 7.24 -30.93 1.26
C PRO A 99 8.52 -30.11 1.43
N MET A 100 9.68 -30.67 1.05
CA MET A 100 10.99 -30.03 1.20
C MET A 100 11.20 -28.77 0.34
N ASP A 101 10.36 -28.57 -0.67
CA ASP A 101 10.33 -27.36 -1.49
C ASP A 101 9.44 -26.25 -0.87
N THR A 102 8.76 -26.53 0.26
CA THR A 102 7.98 -25.53 0.99
C THR A 102 8.88 -24.43 1.52
N ARG A 103 8.68 -23.21 1.05
CA ARG A 103 9.47 -22.06 1.50
C ARG A 103 9.04 -21.59 2.89
N VAL A 104 9.95 -21.69 3.85
CA VAL A 104 9.77 -21.19 5.22
C VAL A 104 10.51 -19.87 5.43
N TYR A 105 9.83 -18.92 6.07
CA TYR A 105 10.41 -17.68 6.54
C TYR A 105 10.48 -17.63 8.06
N ILE A 106 11.48 -16.91 8.55
CA ILE A 106 11.62 -16.53 9.95
C ILE A 106 11.52 -15.00 9.96
N THR A 107 10.49 -14.47 10.60
CA THR A 107 10.17 -13.04 10.56
C THR A 107 10.14 -12.48 11.98
N ALA A 108 11.12 -11.64 12.32
CA ALA A 108 11.16 -10.93 13.60
C ALA A 108 9.98 -9.96 13.76
N GLY A 109 9.53 -9.79 15.00
CA GLY A 109 8.57 -8.77 15.39
C GLY A 109 9.07 -7.36 15.07
N LYS A 110 8.13 -6.47 14.73
CA LYS A 110 8.42 -5.11 14.25
C LYS A 110 7.69 -4.02 15.03
N GLY A 111 7.22 -4.30 16.25
CA GLY A 111 6.55 -3.31 17.10
C GLY A 111 7.38 -2.07 17.40
N HIS A 112 8.70 -2.21 17.52
CA HIS A 112 9.62 -1.08 17.68
C HIS A 112 9.74 -0.18 16.44
N TYR A 113 9.32 -0.66 15.27
CA TYR A 113 9.40 0.04 13.99
C TYR A 113 8.12 0.82 13.69
N TYR A 114 6.94 0.21 13.86
CA TYR A 114 5.65 0.83 13.51
C TYR A 114 5.10 1.66 14.66
N ASN A 115 5.34 2.97 14.63
CA ASN A 115 4.70 3.92 15.54
C ASN A 115 3.59 4.71 14.82
N HIS A 116 2.41 4.10 14.74
CA HIS A 116 1.26 4.68 14.05
C HIS A 116 0.77 6.01 14.65
N ARG A 117 0.99 6.23 15.95
CA ARG A 117 0.63 7.50 16.59
C ARG A 117 1.56 8.64 16.20
N ALA A 118 2.86 8.38 16.12
CA ALA A 118 3.85 9.40 15.80
C ALA A 118 3.72 9.95 14.37
N VAL A 119 3.05 9.22 13.47
CA VAL A 119 2.87 9.63 12.07
C VAL A 119 1.60 10.45 11.84
N VAL A 120 0.69 10.56 12.82
CA VAL A 120 -0.58 11.28 12.69
C VAL A 120 -0.40 12.75 12.21
N PRO A 121 0.54 13.55 12.76
CA PRO A 121 0.74 14.92 12.28
C PRO A 121 1.16 14.97 10.80
N ASP A 122 1.95 13.99 10.34
CA ASP A 122 2.40 13.91 8.96
C ASP A 122 1.25 13.49 8.03
N ILE A 123 0.38 12.58 8.49
CA ILE A 123 -0.83 12.17 7.78
C ILE A 123 -1.75 13.36 7.58
N ASP A 124 -2.07 14.10 8.65
CA ASP A 124 -2.95 15.27 8.60
C ASP A 124 -2.46 16.31 7.57
N LYS A 125 -1.16 16.62 7.59
CA LYS A 125 -0.54 17.54 6.62
C LYS A 125 -0.55 16.99 5.20
N ALA A 126 -0.29 15.69 5.03
CA ALA A 126 -0.25 15.08 3.70
C ALA A 126 -1.64 14.89 3.08
N VAL A 127 -2.67 14.60 3.89
CA VAL A 127 -4.06 14.51 3.44
C VAL A 127 -4.48 15.82 2.78
N GLU A 128 -4.19 16.96 3.42
CA GLU A 128 -4.44 18.28 2.85
C GLU A 128 -3.77 18.48 1.50
N VAL A 129 -2.47 18.23 1.43
CA VAL A 129 -1.69 18.41 0.19
C VAL A 129 -2.19 17.49 -0.94
N PHE A 130 -2.60 16.26 -0.63
CA PHE A 130 -3.15 15.33 -1.63
C PHE A 130 -4.50 15.81 -2.16
N LEU A 131 -5.38 16.30 -1.27
CA LEU A 131 -6.66 16.90 -1.65
C LEU A 131 -6.46 18.12 -2.57
N GLU A 132 -5.55 19.03 -2.21
CA GLU A 132 -5.20 20.21 -3.02
C GLU A 132 -4.67 19.83 -4.41
N GLU A 133 -3.90 18.75 -4.51
CA GLU A 133 -3.37 18.25 -5.78
C GLU A 133 -4.37 17.39 -6.58
N GLY A 134 -5.58 17.18 -6.05
CA GLY A 134 -6.63 16.36 -6.68
C GLY A 134 -6.28 14.88 -6.73
N VAL A 135 -5.58 14.39 -5.70
CA VAL A 135 -5.17 12.98 -5.55
C VAL A 135 -5.85 12.40 -4.32
N ASP A 136 -6.30 11.15 -4.43
CA ASP A 136 -6.92 10.44 -3.31
C ASP A 136 -5.97 10.40 -2.08
N PRO A 137 -6.35 11.01 -0.94
CA PRO A 137 -5.50 11.07 0.24
C PRO A 137 -5.27 9.70 0.89
N TRP A 138 -6.04 8.67 0.52
CA TRP A 138 -5.80 7.28 0.93
C TRP A 138 -4.36 6.85 0.65
N TYR A 139 -3.79 7.27 -0.49
CA TYR A 139 -2.41 6.94 -0.85
C TYR A 139 -1.39 7.58 0.11
N ALA A 140 -1.64 8.82 0.55
CA ALA A 140 -0.74 9.50 1.47
C ALA A 140 -0.67 8.76 2.80
N GLN A 141 -1.84 8.46 3.38
CA GLN A 141 -1.94 7.72 4.62
C GLN A 141 -1.30 6.33 4.51
N ALA A 142 -1.65 5.55 3.48
CA ALA A 142 -1.12 4.20 3.30
C ALA A 142 0.42 4.17 3.20
N ILE A 143 1.03 5.15 2.51
CA ILE A 143 2.49 5.23 2.34
C ILE A 143 3.19 5.65 3.63
N LEU A 144 2.67 6.69 4.29
CA LEU A 144 3.27 7.21 5.53
C LEU A 144 3.26 6.16 6.65
N LEU A 145 2.21 5.34 6.72
CA LEU A 145 2.10 4.25 7.70
C LEU A 145 3.18 3.17 7.54
N ILE A 146 3.80 3.01 6.35
CA ILE A 146 4.70 1.88 6.07
C ILE A 146 6.14 2.25 5.71
N GLU A 147 6.38 3.42 5.13
CA GLU A 147 7.71 3.79 4.61
C GLU A 147 8.65 4.29 5.72
N SER A 148 8.14 5.11 6.63
CA SER A 148 8.92 5.75 7.69
C SER A 148 8.04 6.13 8.89
N PRO A 149 7.28 5.20 9.48
CA PRO A 149 6.32 5.51 10.54
C PRO A 149 7.03 6.13 11.76
N GLY A 150 6.96 7.46 11.85
CA GLY A 150 7.53 8.27 12.92
C GLY A 150 9.04 8.48 12.93
N LYS A 151 9.79 8.13 11.86
CA LYS A 151 11.27 8.32 11.81
C LYS A 151 11.81 8.59 10.40
N LEU A 152 12.52 9.71 10.20
CA LEU A 152 13.27 9.97 8.97
C LEU A 152 14.43 8.98 8.80
N ARG A 153 14.41 8.19 7.72
CA ARG A 153 15.48 7.23 7.40
C ARG A 153 15.87 7.32 5.94
N LYS A 154 17.11 6.97 5.63
CA LYS A 154 17.57 6.80 4.25
C LYS A 154 17.68 5.31 3.96
N SER A 155 17.09 4.86 2.86
CA SER A 155 17.22 3.46 2.44
C SER A 155 18.59 3.19 1.81
N SER A 156 18.95 1.91 1.70
CA SER A 156 20.18 1.48 1.01
C SER A 156 20.21 1.90 -0.47
N ALA A 157 19.04 2.02 -1.10
CA ALA A 157 18.89 2.52 -2.47
C ALA A 157 18.88 4.06 -2.57
N GLY A 158 19.01 4.77 -1.45
CA GLY A 158 19.07 6.23 -1.39
C GLY A 158 17.71 6.93 -1.40
N ALA A 159 16.62 6.21 -1.16
CA ALA A 159 15.30 6.77 -0.91
C ALA A 159 15.30 7.46 0.47
N TYR A 160 14.58 8.57 0.61
CA TYR A 160 14.66 9.43 1.80
C TYR A 160 13.36 10.19 2.03
N GLY A 161 13.14 10.63 3.27
CA GLY A 161 11.97 11.39 3.68
C GLY A 161 10.79 10.54 4.15
N PRO A 162 9.68 11.18 4.55
CA PRO A 162 8.48 10.49 5.02
C PRO A 162 7.88 9.54 3.97
N PHE A 163 7.99 9.92 2.69
CA PHE A 163 7.51 9.13 1.55
C PHE A 163 8.59 8.24 0.92
N GLN A 164 9.82 8.22 1.44
CA GLN A 164 10.94 7.44 0.87
C GLN A 164 11.14 7.68 -0.64
N LEU A 165 11.18 8.94 -1.08
CA LEU A 165 11.38 9.27 -2.50
C LEU A 165 12.85 9.06 -2.90
N LEU A 166 13.07 8.37 -4.03
CA LEU A 166 14.37 8.36 -4.70
C LEU A 166 14.72 9.75 -5.22
N ARG A 167 16.01 10.13 -5.16
CA ARG A 167 16.48 11.47 -5.59
C ARG A 167 15.97 11.88 -6.98
N GLY A 168 16.07 10.98 -7.96
CA GLY A 168 15.61 11.28 -9.32
C GLY A 168 14.10 11.45 -9.45
N VAL A 169 13.31 10.77 -8.61
CA VAL A 169 11.85 10.93 -8.57
C VAL A 169 11.49 12.26 -7.90
N ALA A 170 12.14 12.59 -6.79
CA ALA A 170 11.97 13.85 -6.08
C ALA A 170 12.24 15.06 -7.00
N ILE A 171 13.40 15.08 -7.68
CA ILE A 171 13.78 16.18 -8.58
C ILE A 171 12.79 16.31 -9.74
N ARG A 172 12.41 15.21 -10.41
CA ARG A 172 11.43 15.26 -11.51
C ARG A 172 10.05 15.77 -11.09
N ASN A 173 9.73 15.66 -9.80
CA ASN A 173 8.47 16.14 -9.25
C ASN A 173 8.60 17.50 -8.55
N GLY A 174 9.73 18.20 -8.72
CA GLY A 174 9.89 19.60 -8.35
C GLY A 174 10.55 19.85 -6.99
N LEU A 175 11.22 18.84 -6.42
CA LEU A 175 12.03 19.02 -5.21
C LEU A 175 13.46 19.39 -5.52
N THR A 176 14.00 20.29 -4.71
CA THR A 176 15.43 20.58 -4.62
C THR A 176 16.09 19.49 -3.78
N VAL A 177 16.98 18.74 -4.41
CA VAL A 177 17.80 17.71 -3.75
C VAL A 177 19.24 17.85 -4.22
N ASN A 178 20.04 18.58 -3.46
CA ASN A 178 21.48 18.81 -3.70
C ASN A 178 22.28 18.57 -2.40
N ARG A 179 23.53 19.05 -2.34
CA ARG A 179 24.39 18.85 -1.15
C ARG A 179 23.99 19.72 0.04
N GLU A 180 23.32 20.84 -0.21
CA GLU A 180 22.98 21.86 0.78
C GLU A 180 21.53 21.69 1.25
N VAL A 181 20.62 21.30 0.34
CA VAL A 181 19.18 21.21 0.59
C VAL A 181 18.66 19.87 0.08
N ASP A 182 17.93 19.14 0.95
CA ASP A 182 17.20 17.93 0.61
C ASP A 182 15.74 18.04 1.05
N GLU A 183 14.89 18.61 0.19
CA GLU A 183 13.48 18.87 0.48
C GLU A 183 12.65 17.58 0.65
N ARG A 184 13.24 16.39 0.44
CA ARG A 184 12.56 15.13 0.76
C ARG A 184 12.31 14.98 2.26
N ALA A 185 13.09 15.64 3.11
CA ALA A 185 12.88 15.62 4.56
C ALA A 185 11.66 16.45 5.00
N ASP A 186 11.24 17.45 4.22
CA ASP A 186 10.07 18.26 4.54
C ASP A 186 8.78 17.51 4.16
N VAL A 187 7.90 17.32 5.13
CA VAL A 187 6.65 16.56 4.96
C VAL A 187 5.74 17.15 3.88
N ALA A 188 5.55 18.48 3.86
CA ALA A 188 4.65 19.12 2.89
C ALA A 188 5.23 19.05 1.48
N ARG A 189 6.52 19.36 1.33
CA ARG A 189 7.22 19.31 0.04
C ARG A 189 7.25 17.87 -0.47
N ALA A 190 7.57 16.89 0.38
CA ALA A 190 7.57 15.48 0.02
C ALA A 190 6.16 14.98 -0.33
N ALA A 191 5.12 15.36 0.41
CA ALA A 191 3.73 15.04 0.09
C ALA A 191 3.34 15.61 -1.28
N TRP A 192 3.67 16.87 -1.54
CA TRP A 192 3.36 17.54 -2.80
C TRP A 192 4.03 16.86 -3.99
N ALA A 193 5.32 16.53 -3.88
CA ALA A 193 6.04 15.80 -4.90
C ALA A 193 5.49 14.38 -5.11
N THR A 194 5.06 13.72 -4.04
CA THR A 194 4.45 12.39 -4.09
C THR A 194 3.08 12.43 -4.76
N ALA A 195 2.22 13.38 -4.41
CA ALA A 195 0.92 13.58 -5.05
C ALA A 195 1.08 13.83 -6.56
N ARG A 196 2.04 14.67 -6.95
CA ARG A 196 2.37 14.87 -8.37
C ARG A 196 2.86 13.59 -9.05
N PHE A 197 3.70 12.80 -8.39
CA PHE A 197 4.16 11.52 -8.91
C PHE A 197 3.00 10.54 -9.11
N MET A 198 2.07 10.45 -8.14
CA MET A 198 0.87 9.63 -8.23
C MET A 198 -0.02 10.06 -9.42
N ARG A 199 -0.34 11.35 -9.49
CA ARG A 199 -1.21 11.93 -10.52
C ARG A 199 -0.65 11.78 -11.93
N ARG A 200 0.65 11.97 -12.10
CA ARG A 200 1.30 12.01 -13.42
C ARG A 200 1.82 10.65 -13.89
N VAL A 201 2.12 9.74 -12.96
CA VAL A 201 2.76 8.46 -13.28
C VAL A 201 1.98 7.29 -12.72
N CYS A 202 1.89 7.12 -11.39
CA CYS A 202 1.42 5.86 -10.83
C CYS A 202 -0.03 5.51 -11.21
N ILE A 203 -0.94 6.48 -11.10
CA ILE A 203 -2.35 6.29 -11.46
C ILE A 203 -2.51 6.11 -12.98
N PRO A 204 -1.98 6.99 -13.86
CA PRO A 204 -2.06 6.80 -15.31
C PRO A 204 -1.45 5.48 -15.81
N GLU A 205 -0.30 5.07 -15.28
CA GLU A 205 0.35 3.80 -15.64
C GLU A 205 -0.50 2.60 -15.26
N THR A 206 -1.12 2.64 -14.07
CA THR A 206 -2.04 1.58 -13.61
C THR A 206 -3.28 1.51 -14.50
N ARG A 207 -3.91 2.66 -14.80
CA ARG A 207 -5.05 2.74 -15.73
C ARG A 207 -4.71 2.14 -17.08
N ARG A 208 -3.58 2.55 -17.67
CA ARG A 208 -3.13 2.06 -18.98
C ARG A 208 -2.91 0.55 -18.95
N LEU A 209 -2.20 0.06 -17.94
CA LEU A 209 -1.95 -1.37 -17.76
C LEU A 209 -3.25 -2.18 -17.71
N LEU A 210 -4.22 -1.77 -16.89
CA LEU A 210 -5.48 -2.50 -16.75
C LEU A 210 -6.33 -2.43 -18.03
N LYS A 211 -6.35 -1.28 -18.73
CA LYS A 211 -7.00 -1.14 -20.05
C LYS A 211 -6.37 -2.03 -21.11
N ASP A 212 -5.04 -2.05 -21.19
CA ASP A 212 -4.30 -2.89 -22.15
C ASP A 212 -4.60 -4.39 -21.94
N MET A 213 -4.99 -4.78 -20.74
CA MET A 213 -5.35 -6.15 -20.37
C MET A 213 -6.86 -6.42 -20.41
N GLY A 214 -7.68 -5.45 -20.84
CA GLY A 214 -9.13 -5.61 -20.90
C GLY A 214 -9.83 -5.73 -19.55
N LEU A 215 -9.20 -5.28 -18.46
CA LEU A 215 -9.76 -5.37 -17.12
C LEU A 215 -10.61 -4.13 -16.81
N ALA A 216 -11.86 -4.34 -16.40
CA ALA A 216 -12.66 -3.30 -15.78
C ALA A 216 -12.11 -2.95 -14.39
N PHE A 217 -12.13 -1.67 -14.03
CA PHE A 217 -11.69 -1.21 -12.73
C PHE A 217 -12.45 0.03 -12.28
N ASP A 218 -12.51 0.18 -10.95
CA ASP A 218 -12.94 1.39 -10.25
C ASP A 218 -11.74 1.92 -9.47
N GLU A 219 -11.40 3.19 -9.67
CA GLU A 219 -10.25 3.81 -9.02
C GLU A 219 -10.41 4.00 -7.52
N SER A 220 -11.66 3.98 -7.04
CA SER A 220 -11.99 4.03 -5.61
C SER A 220 -11.91 2.68 -4.91
N SER A 221 -11.80 1.58 -5.67
CA SER A 221 -11.69 0.24 -5.11
C SER A 221 -10.33 0.00 -4.47
N VAL A 222 -10.33 -0.74 -3.36
CA VAL A 222 -9.09 -1.06 -2.61
C VAL A 222 -8.08 -1.75 -3.52
N TRP A 223 -8.48 -2.74 -4.32
CA TRP A 223 -7.54 -3.47 -5.17
C TRP A 223 -6.87 -2.58 -6.24
N PHE A 224 -7.58 -1.58 -6.79
CA PHE A 224 -6.97 -0.62 -7.71
C PHE A 224 -5.94 0.24 -6.99
N ARG A 225 -6.26 0.74 -5.79
CA ARG A 225 -5.33 1.51 -4.97
C ARG A 225 -4.06 0.70 -4.64
N LEU A 226 -4.20 -0.59 -4.35
CA LEU A 226 -3.05 -1.48 -4.12
C LEU A 226 -2.20 -1.67 -5.40
N MET A 227 -2.82 -1.72 -6.59
CA MET A 227 -2.08 -1.73 -7.85
C MET A 227 -1.24 -0.46 -8.03
N VAL A 228 -1.81 0.71 -7.72
CA VAL A 228 -1.10 1.99 -7.76
C VAL A 228 0.06 2.00 -6.75
N LEU A 229 -0.12 1.47 -5.54
CA LEU A 229 0.97 1.31 -4.56
C LEU A 229 2.08 0.38 -5.07
N HIS A 230 1.75 -0.70 -5.78
CA HIS A 230 2.76 -1.53 -6.42
C HIS A 230 3.52 -0.79 -7.52
N VAL A 231 2.86 0.07 -8.31
CA VAL A 231 3.54 0.92 -9.30
C VAL A 231 4.43 1.94 -8.62
N TYR A 232 3.98 2.55 -7.52
CA TYR A 232 4.76 3.47 -6.70
C TYR A 232 6.06 2.83 -6.21
N HIS A 233 5.95 1.65 -5.58
CA HIS A 233 7.08 0.98 -4.94
C HIS A 233 7.99 0.23 -5.94
N ALA A 234 7.42 -0.51 -6.89
CA ALA A 234 8.18 -1.39 -7.79
C ALA A 234 8.40 -0.78 -9.19
N GLY A 235 7.69 0.28 -9.55
CA GLY A 235 7.72 0.87 -10.89
C GLY A 235 6.85 0.10 -11.91
N ALA A 236 6.23 0.85 -12.83
CA ALA A 236 5.25 0.33 -13.79
C ALA A 236 5.76 -0.82 -14.66
N GLY A 237 7.04 -0.81 -15.06
CA GLY A 237 7.62 -1.86 -15.89
C GLY A 237 7.69 -3.22 -15.19
N ASN A 238 7.97 -3.24 -13.88
CA ASN A 238 7.97 -4.48 -13.10
C ASN A 238 6.55 -4.97 -12.85
N VAL A 239 5.62 -4.06 -12.53
CA VAL A 239 4.18 -4.39 -12.35
C VAL A 239 3.56 -4.93 -13.64
N ARG A 240 3.87 -4.34 -14.80
CA ARG A 240 3.42 -4.86 -16.10
C ARG A 240 3.91 -6.28 -16.36
N GLY A 241 5.16 -6.58 -16.01
CA GLY A 241 5.71 -7.91 -16.19
C GLY A 241 5.04 -8.96 -15.31
N VAL A 242 4.86 -8.68 -14.01
CA VAL A 242 4.16 -9.62 -13.12
C VAL A 242 2.71 -9.82 -13.54
N MET A 243 2.02 -8.76 -13.99
CA MET A 243 0.65 -8.86 -14.50
C MET A 243 0.56 -9.74 -15.75
N ARG A 244 1.51 -9.63 -16.68
CA ARG A 244 1.59 -10.52 -17.85
C ARG A 244 1.84 -11.97 -17.46
N THR A 245 2.67 -12.23 -16.45
CA THR A 245 2.88 -13.59 -15.92
C THR A 245 1.59 -14.16 -15.32
N ILE A 246 0.82 -13.34 -14.59
CA ILE A 246 -0.44 -13.76 -13.97
C ILE A 246 -1.55 -13.95 -15.01
N ASN A 247 -1.54 -13.14 -16.07
CA ASN A 247 -2.58 -13.05 -17.11
C ASN A 247 -4.02 -13.09 -16.55
N PRO A 248 -4.38 -12.16 -15.66
CA PRO A 248 -5.67 -12.17 -14.99
C PRO A 248 -6.84 -11.88 -15.92
N GLN A 249 -7.99 -12.50 -15.61
CA GLN A 249 -9.27 -12.23 -16.28
C GLN A 249 -10.15 -11.24 -15.50
N GLN A 250 -9.85 -11.03 -14.22
CA GLN A 250 -10.58 -10.11 -13.33
C GLN A 250 -9.65 -9.51 -12.28
N GLY A 251 -10.04 -8.35 -11.73
CA GLY A 251 -9.38 -7.69 -10.61
C GLY A 251 -9.77 -8.26 -9.24
N GLY A 252 -9.65 -7.42 -8.20
CA GLY A 252 -10.04 -7.75 -6.82
C GLY A 252 -9.02 -8.57 -6.03
N ILE A 253 -9.47 -9.10 -4.89
CA ILE A 253 -8.67 -9.95 -3.99
C ILE A 253 -7.97 -11.12 -4.72
N PRO A 254 -8.60 -11.86 -5.65
CA PRO A 254 -7.94 -12.96 -6.36
C PRO A 254 -6.71 -12.51 -7.17
N LEU A 255 -6.75 -11.32 -7.77
CA LEU A 255 -5.59 -10.75 -8.45
C LEU A 255 -4.49 -10.39 -7.45
N VAL A 256 -4.84 -9.69 -6.37
CA VAL A 256 -3.88 -9.24 -5.36
C VAL A 256 -3.19 -10.43 -4.68
N ASN A 257 -3.92 -11.50 -4.37
CA ASN A 257 -3.34 -12.75 -3.87
C ASN A 257 -2.31 -13.35 -4.84
N ARG A 258 -2.58 -13.33 -6.16
CA ARG A 258 -1.62 -13.81 -7.16
C ARG A 258 -0.41 -12.90 -7.28
N LEU A 259 -0.57 -11.58 -7.14
CA LEU A 259 0.56 -10.63 -7.09
C LEU A 259 1.50 -10.96 -5.93
N TRP A 260 0.97 -11.32 -4.77
CA TRP A 260 1.77 -11.68 -3.60
C TRP A 260 2.62 -12.94 -3.79
N GLN A 261 2.28 -13.79 -4.76
CA GLN A 261 3.00 -15.03 -5.04
C GLN A 261 3.87 -14.97 -6.30
N THR A 262 3.62 -14.01 -7.19
CA THR A 262 4.29 -13.97 -8.50
C THR A 262 5.50 -13.03 -8.45
N GLN A 263 6.62 -13.46 -9.03
CA GLN A 263 7.84 -12.67 -9.15
C GLN A 263 8.11 -12.28 -10.59
N TYR A 264 8.67 -11.09 -10.81
CA TYR A 264 9.15 -10.66 -12.11
C TYR A 264 10.22 -9.57 -11.96
N ARG A 265 11.45 -9.83 -12.45
CA ARG A 265 12.60 -8.92 -12.33
C ARG A 265 12.77 -8.42 -10.89
N ARG A 266 12.53 -7.13 -10.62
CA ARG A 266 12.66 -6.52 -9.29
C ARG A 266 11.38 -6.60 -8.46
N PHE A 267 10.27 -7.08 -9.03
CA PHE A 267 9.07 -7.43 -8.28
C PHE A 267 9.30 -8.76 -7.56
N GLY A 268 9.66 -8.68 -6.29
CA GLY A 268 9.94 -9.84 -5.44
C GLY A 268 9.39 -9.63 -4.02
N ASN A 269 9.99 -10.28 -3.03
CA ASN A 269 9.48 -10.32 -1.65
C ASN A 269 9.13 -8.93 -1.09
N SER A 270 9.97 -7.91 -1.28
CA SER A 270 9.67 -6.55 -0.79
C SER A 270 8.43 -5.95 -1.46
N SER A 271 8.30 -6.10 -2.79
CA SER A 271 7.14 -5.60 -3.54
C SER A 271 5.87 -6.37 -3.24
N GLN A 272 5.98 -7.69 -3.02
CA GLN A 272 4.88 -8.55 -2.61
C GLN A 272 4.35 -8.18 -1.22
N ASN A 273 5.26 -7.90 -0.29
CA ASN A 273 4.90 -7.51 1.08
C ASN A 273 4.36 -6.08 1.18
N TYR A 274 4.72 -5.19 0.24
CA TYR A 274 4.38 -3.77 0.31
C TYR A 274 2.90 -3.50 0.57
N SER A 275 2.02 -4.06 -0.28
CA SER A 275 0.58 -3.90 -0.13
C SER A 275 -0.01 -4.71 1.03
N GLN A 276 0.64 -5.81 1.44
CA GLN A 276 0.20 -6.59 2.60
C GLN A 276 0.42 -5.77 3.89
N ILE A 277 1.59 -5.14 4.00
CA ILE A 277 1.93 -4.27 5.12
C ILE A 277 1.03 -3.03 5.08
N ALA A 278 0.81 -2.42 3.91
CA ALA A 278 -0.10 -1.27 3.76
C ALA A 278 -1.50 -1.56 4.33
N LEU A 279 -2.11 -2.67 3.90
CA LEU A 279 -3.43 -3.08 4.39
C LEU A 279 -3.42 -3.36 5.90
N ALA A 280 -2.44 -4.10 6.40
CA ALA A 280 -2.34 -4.40 7.82
C ALA A 280 -2.16 -3.13 8.67
N SER A 281 -1.36 -2.17 8.20
CA SER A 281 -1.12 -0.91 8.90
C SER A 281 -2.33 0.01 8.85
N LEU A 282 -3.09 0.02 7.73
CA LEU A 282 -4.36 0.75 7.67
C LEU A 282 -5.38 0.20 8.67
N ILE A 283 -5.50 -1.12 8.80
CA ILE A 283 -6.40 -1.76 9.77
C ILE A 283 -5.96 -1.50 11.21
N GLU A 284 -4.66 -1.58 11.51
CA GLU A 284 -4.14 -1.22 12.82
C GLU A 284 -4.41 0.26 13.15
N PHE A 285 -4.23 1.13 12.16
CA PHE A 285 -4.50 2.56 12.32
C PHE A 285 -5.99 2.86 12.56
N ASP A 286 -6.89 2.23 11.81
CA ASP A 286 -8.34 2.33 12.02
C ASP A 286 -8.75 1.90 13.44
N ARG A 287 -8.14 0.84 13.98
CA ARG A 287 -8.39 0.40 15.37
C ARG A 287 -7.92 1.43 16.38
N LEU A 288 -6.75 2.02 16.14
CA LEU A 288 -6.21 3.10 16.97
C LEU A 288 -7.13 4.33 16.94
N VAL A 289 -7.65 4.72 15.77
CA VAL A 289 -8.64 5.80 15.62
C VAL A 289 -9.93 5.47 16.37
N SER A 290 -10.49 4.28 16.17
CA SER A 290 -11.75 3.84 16.80
C SER A 290 -11.65 3.86 18.32
N LEU A 291 -10.54 3.35 18.87
CA LEU A 291 -10.27 3.35 20.31
C LEU A 291 -10.30 4.75 20.92
N TYR A 292 -9.92 5.77 20.15
CA TYR A 292 -9.91 7.15 20.62
C TYR A 292 -11.24 7.86 20.45
N GLN A 293 -12.01 7.52 19.40
CA GLN A 293 -13.38 8.02 19.25
C GLN A 293 -14.29 7.49 20.37
N ASP A 294 -14.17 6.22 20.75
CA ASP A 294 -14.98 5.61 21.81
C ASP A 294 -14.67 6.13 23.23
N LYS A 295 -13.48 6.72 23.43
CA LYS A 295 -13.03 7.24 24.72
C LYS A 295 -13.38 8.72 24.96
N GLN A 296 -13.94 9.41 23.97
CA GLN A 296 -14.42 10.79 24.15
C GLN A 296 -15.79 10.77 24.87
N PRO A 297 -16.01 11.60 25.90
CA PRO A 297 -17.35 11.77 26.47
C PRO A 297 -18.30 12.26 25.38
N LYS A 298 -19.44 11.57 25.23
CA LYS A 298 -20.47 11.86 24.21
C LYS A 298 -21.27 13.13 24.53
N GLU A 299 -20.59 14.24 24.79
CA GLU A 299 -21.23 15.55 24.94
C GLU A 299 -20.97 16.42 23.72
N GLY A 300 -22.06 16.73 22.99
CA GLY A 300 -22.19 17.96 22.20
C GLY A 300 -21.41 18.11 20.89
N ILE A 301 -20.63 17.12 20.43
CA ILE A 301 -19.96 17.23 19.12
C ILE A 301 -20.98 16.96 18.01
N PRO A 302 -21.33 17.94 17.15
CA PRO A 302 -22.21 17.70 16.01
C PRO A 302 -21.56 16.66 15.08
N PRO A 303 -22.35 15.77 14.45
CA PRO A 303 -21.82 14.79 13.51
C PRO A 303 -21.00 15.48 12.42
N LEU A 304 -19.78 15.01 12.22
CA LEU A 304 -18.86 15.50 11.20
C LEU A 304 -19.54 15.44 9.82
N LYS A 305 -19.48 16.54 9.07
CA LYS A 305 -19.91 16.56 7.67
C LYS A 305 -18.84 15.85 6.83
N PRO A 306 -19.19 14.82 6.04
CA PRO A 306 -18.26 14.21 5.10
C PRO A 306 -17.73 15.28 4.13
N ILE A 307 -16.40 15.39 4.02
CA ILE A 307 -15.79 16.17 2.94
C ILE A 307 -15.80 15.28 1.70
N ALA A 308 -16.65 15.62 0.73
CA ALA A 308 -16.76 14.87 -0.51
C ALA A 308 -15.42 14.87 -1.27
N LEU A 309 -14.88 13.67 -1.53
CA LEU A 309 -13.69 13.50 -2.35
C LEU A 309 -13.94 14.01 -3.79
N PRO A 310 -12.92 14.54 -4.47
CA PRO A 310 -13.04 14.96 -5.86
C PRO A 310 -13.47 13.77 -6.74
N GLN A 311 -14.59 13.94 -7.44
CA GLN A 311 -15.11 12.93 -8.36
C GLN A 311 -14.14 12.76 -9.54
N PRO A 312 -13.85 11.52 -9.99
CA PRO A 312 -13.10 11.32 -11.21
C PRO A 312 -13.87 11.95 -12.38
N THR A 313 -13.18 12.74 -13.19
CA THR A 313 -13.73 13.33 -14.41
C THR A 313 -14.23 12.20 -15.31
N ARG A 314 -15.56 12.12 -15.50
CA ARG A 314 -16.17 11.26 -16.52
C ARG A 314 -15.64 11.68 -17.88
N ILE A 315 -14.76 10.87 -18.46
CA ILE A 315 -14.38 11.03 -19.87
C ILE A 315 -15.61 10.63 -20.69
N PRO A 316 -16.09 11.47 -21.63
CA PRO A 316 -17.22 11.12 -22.47
C PRO A 316 -16.92 9.84 -23.27
N HIS A 317 -17.95 9.01 -23.40
CA HIS A 317 -17.94 7.73 -24.07
C HIS A 317 -17.31 7.78 -25.47
N ALA A 318 -16.70 6.64 -25.82
CA ALA A 318 -16.01 6.35 -27.06
C ALA A 318 -16.65 6.99 -28.31
N ILE A 319 -15.82 7.71 -29.06
CA ILE A 319 -16.07 8.05 -30.46
C ILE A 319 -16.11 6.73 -31.24
N PRO A 320 -17.17 6.43 -32.02
CA PRO A 320 -17.21 5.22 -32.82
C PRO A 320 -16.10 5.24 -33.87
N ALA A 321 -15.43 4.10 -34.02
CA ALA A 321 -14.36 3.90 -34.99
C ALA A 321 -14.84 4.28 -36.40
N ARG A 322 -14.12 5.18 -37.06
CA ARG A 322 -14.30 5.44 -38.49
C ARG A 322 -13.88 4.19 -39.28
N PRO A 323 -14.65 3.77 -40.30
CA PRO A 323 -14.25 2.67 -41.16
C PRO A 323 -13.00 3.04 -41.95
N VAL A 324 -12.04 2.11 -41.97
CA VAL A 324 -10.84 2.19 -42.81
C VAL A 324 -11.30 2.00 -44.26
N VAL A 325 -11.23 3.07 -45.06
CA VAL A 325 -11.40 2.99 -46.50
C VAL A 325 -10.07 2.52 -47.10
N SER A 326 -10.06 1.28 -47.60
CA SER A 326 -8.96 0.77 -48.42
C SER A 326 -9.07 1.34 -49.83
N SER A 327 -8.30 2.39 -50.12
CA SER A 327 -8.03 2.80 -51.50
C SER A 327 -6.76 2.11 -51.99
N PHE A 328 -6.93 0.98 -52.69
CA PHE A 328 -5.93 0.49 -53.63
C PHE A 328 -5.94 1.42 -54.85
N GLY A 329 -4.89 2.24 -54.99
CA GLY A 329 -4.63 3.05 -56.18
C GLY A 329 -3.44 2.49 -56.95
N ARG A 330 -3.69 2.14 -58.22
CA ARG A 330 -2.68 1.76 -59.24
C ARG A 330 -1.92 3.00 -59.75
N GLY A 331 -0.71 2.75 -60.26
CA GLY A 331 0.08 3.63 -61.14
C GLY A 331 1.21 4.34 -60.39
N MET A 332 2.50 4.10 -60.63
CA MET A 332 3.23 3.76 -61.86
C MET A 332 4.30 2.68 -61.62
#